data_AF-A0A4R2KPT9-F1
#
_entry.id   AF-A0A4R2KPT9-F1
#
_cell.length_a   1.000
_cell.length_b   1.000
_cell.length_c   1.000
_cell.angle_alpha   90.00
_cell.angle_beta   90.00
_cell.angle_gamma   90.00
#
_symmetry.space_group_name_H-M   'P 1'
#
loop_
_entity.id
_entity.type
_entity.pdbx_description
1 polymer ?
#
loop_
_entity_poly.entity_id
_entity_poly.type
_entity_poly.pdbx_seq_one_letter_code
_entity_poly.pdbx_strand_id
1 'polypeptide(L)'
;MITLDDIEDMTDLTRAEIAAIAEHEHIPEADATLLADYLMHAHHGAQKVQAMICEDIREALHADDLPHARALYAVLHRFVSDHPESVRGSEG
;
A
#
# COMPACT_ATOMS: atom_id res chain seq x y z
N MET A 1 4.59 25.75 7.79
CA MET A 1 3.32 25.15 7.33
C MET A 1 3.71 23.80 6.77
N ILE A 2 3.17 22.72 7.31
CA ILE A 2 3.43 21.36 6.81
C ILE A 2 2.57 21.17 5.56
N THR A 3 3.19 20.78 4.45
CA THR A 3 2.55 20.49 3.17
C THR A 3 2.22 18.99 3.07
N LEU A 4 1.44 18.58 2.07
CA LEU A 4 1.16 17.15 1.85
C LEU A 4 2.47 16.36 1.61
N ASP A 5 3.42 16.97 0.89
CA ASP A 5 4.77 16.42 0.70
C ASP A 5 5.50 16.17 2.02
N ASP A 6 5.38 17.10 2.98
CA ASP A 6 6.00 16.96 4.31
C ASP A 6 5.33 15.88 5.17
N ILE A 7 4.05 15.54 4.94
CA ILE A 7 3.34 14.46 5.65
C ILE A 7 3.70 13.09 5.04
N GLU A 8 3.81 13.03 3.72
CA GLU A 8 4.16 11.79 3.00
C GLU A 8 5.60 11.34 3.29
N ASP A 9 6.54 12.29 3.41
CA ASP A 9 7.95 12.01 3.78
C ASP A 9 8.12 11.53 5.24
N MET A 10 7.08 11.64 6.07
CA MET A 10 7.07 11.12 7.45
C MET A 10 6.48 9.71 7.58
N THR A 11 5.93 9.16 6.50
CA THR A 11 5.39 7.79 6.51
C THR A 11 6.46 6.80 6.09
N ASP A 12 6.41 5.58 6.63
CA ASP A 12 7.28 4.47 6.19
C ASP A 12 6.94 3.95 4.77
N LEU A 13 6.16 4.72 4.01
CA LEU A 13 5.58 4.36 2.72
C LEU A 13 5.81 5.45 1.68
N THR A 14 5.99 5.00 0.46
CA THR A 14 6.11 5.84 -0.72
C THR A 14 4.73 6.32 -1.19
N ARG A 15 4.71 7.40 -1.97
CA ARG A 15 3.47 7.90 -2.61
C ARG A 15 2.72 6.85 -3.42
N ALA A 16 3.46 5.96 -4.09
CA ALA A 16 2.85 4.91 -4.89
C ALA A 16 2.17 3.84 -4.01
N GLU A 17 2.69 3.59 -2.81
CA GLU A 17 2.07 2.69 -1.83
C GLU A 17 0.85 3.35 -1.18
N ILE A 18 0.93 4.64 -0.85
CA ILE A 18 -0.23 5.42 -0.37
C ILE A 18 -1.33 5.47 -1.43
N ALA A 19 -0.98 5.71 -2.70
CA ALA A 19 -1.93 5.72 -3.80
C ALA A 19 -2.61 4.36 -4.00
N ALA A 20 -1.88 3.25 -3.84
CA ALA A 20 -2.46 1.91 -3.89
C ALA A 20 -3.48 1.69 -2.75
N ILE A 21 -3.18 2.13 -1.52
CA ILE A 21 -4.14 2.08 -0.39
C ILE A 21 -5.37 2.96 -0.68
N ALA A 22 -5.16 4.16 -1.20
CA ALA A 22 -6.23 5.10 -1.55
C ALA A 22 -7.18 4.51 -2.60
N GLU A 23 -6.61 3.86 -3.61
CA GLU A 23 -7.35 3.17 -4.67
C GLU A 23 -8.21 2.03 -4.10
N HIS A 24 -7.58 1.15 -3.32
CA HIS A 24 -8.22 -0.03 -2.72
C HIS A 24 -9.39 0.33 -1.81
N GLU A 25 -9.19 1.29 -0.90
CA GLU A 25 -10.20 1.71 0.07
C GLU A 25 -11.18 2.74 -0.49
N HIS A 26 -10.96 3.20 -1.73
CA HIS A 26 -11.74 4.22 -2.41
C HIS A 26 -11.85 5.53 -1.60
N ILE A 27 -10.72 5.97 -1.04
CA ILE A 27 -10.60 7.19 -0.23
C ILE A 27 -9.62 8.19 -0.86
N PRO A 28 -9.72 9.49 -0.53
CA PRO A 28 -8.71 10.47 -0.95
C PRO A 28 -7.31 10.12 -0.44
N GLU A 29 -6.26 10.45 -1.22
CA GLU A 29 -4.87 10.19 -0.84
C GLU A 29 -4.51 10.75 0.54
N ALA A 30 -5.01 11.93 0.91
CA ALA A 30 -4.77 12.51 2.23
C ALA A 30 -5.33 11.64 3.39
N ASP A 31 -6.46 10.99 3.18
CA ASP A 31 -7.06 10.07 4.15
C ASP A 31 -6.31 8.72 4.14
N ALA A 32 -5.87 8.27 2.96
CA ALA A 32 -5.04 7.09 2.80
C ALA A 32 -3.69 7.24 3.52
N THR A 33 -3.07 8.41 3.51
CA THR A 33 -1.83 8.68 4.27
C THR A 33 -2.02 8.42 5.77
N LEU A 34 -3.15 8.83 6.34
CA LEU A 34 -3.47 8.59 7.76
C LEU A 34 -3.75 7.11 8.03
N LEU A 35 -4.48 6.44 7.14
CA LEU A 35 -4.73 5.01 7.24
C LEU A 35 -3.43 4.20 7.15
N ALA A 36 -2.56 4.58 6.21
CA ALA A 36 -1.28 3.95 5.96
C ALA A 36 -0.37 4.08 7.19
N ASP A 37 -0.23 5.27 7.76
CA ASP A 37 0.51 5.51 9.02
C ASP A 37 -0.05 4.65 10.17
N TYR A 38 -1.38 4.61 10.32
CA TYR A 38 -2.03 3.77 11.34
C TYR A 38 -1.73 2.28 11.14
N LEU A 39 -1.80 1.78 9.89
CA LEU A 39 -1.53 0.38 9.57
C LEU A 39 -0.06 0.04 9.85
N MET A 40 0.89 0.89 9.47
CA MET A 40 2.31 0.61 9.70
C MET A 40 2.67 0.49 11.19
N HIS A 41 1.91 1.16 12.07
CA HIS A 41 2.05 1.03 13.53
C HIS A 41 1.19 -0.08 14.16
N ALA A 42 0.27 -0.67 13.41
CA ALA A 42 -0.63 -1.72 13.90
C ALA A 42 0.02 -3.11 13.81
N HIS A 43 -0.33 -3.99 14.75
CA HIS A 43 0.06 -5.39 14.66
C HIS A 43 -0.52 -6.00 13.37
N HIS A 44 0.36 -6.63 12.59
CA HIS A 44 0.07 -7.14 11.25
C HIS A 44 -0.38 -6.13 10.18
N GLY A 45 -0.16 -4.82 10.38
CA GLY A 45 -0.65 -3.85 9.40
C GLY A 45 0.11 -3.84 8.08
N ALA A 46 1.43 -4.11 8.08
CA ALA A 46 2.19 -4.28 6.84
C ALA A 46 1.65 -5.46 5.99
N GLN A 47 1.20 -6.54 6.63
CA GLN A 47 0.55 -7.67 5.97
C GLN A 47 -0.80 -7.27 5.37
N LYS A 48 -1.55 -6.37 6.03
CA LYS A 48 -2.80 -5.83 5.46
C LYS A 48 -2.54 -5.00 4.22
N VAL A 49 -1.56 -4.09 4.24
CA VAL A 49 -1.20 -3.30 3.06
C VAL A 49 -0.76 -4.20 1.91
N GLN A 50 0.06 -5.23 2.19
CA GLN A 50 0.43 -6.22 1.19
C GLN A 50 -0.79 -6.95 0.60
N ALA A 51 -1.75 -7.34 1.44
CA ALA A 51 -2.96 -8.01 1.00
C ALA A 51 -3.83 -7.11 0.10
N MET A 52 -3.98 -5.83 0.44
CA MET A 52 -4.69 -4.83 -0.39
C MET A 52 -4.08 -4.75 -1.79
N ILE A 53 -2.75 -4.54 -1.88
CA ILE A 53 -2.07 -4.47 -3.19
C ILE A 53 -2.20 -5.79 -3.97
N CYS A 54 -2.15 -6.94 -3.29
CA CYS A 54 -2.36 -8.25 -3.94
C CYS A 54 -3.80 -8.45 -4.43
N GLU A 55 -4.78 -7.88 -3.75
CA GLU A 55 -6.19 -7.87 -4.16
C GLU A 55 -6.37 -7.02 -5.42
N ASP A 56 -5.85 -5.80 -5.44
CA ASP A 56 -5.95 -4.91 -6.60
C ASP A 56 -5.25 -5.47 -7.83
N ILE A 57 -4.09 -6.12 -7.67
CA ILE A 57 -3.42 -6.84 -8.77
C ILE A 57 -4.35 -7.91 -9.34
N ARG A 58 -5.03 -8.68 -8.48
CA ARG A 58 -5.96 -9.71 -8.94
C ARG A 58 -7.15 -9.09 -9.67
N GLU A 59 -7.71 -7.99 -9.17
CA GLU A 59 -8.82 -7.29 -9.82
C GLU A 59 -8.42 -6.73 -11.19
N ALA A 60 -7.27 -6.07 -11.28
CA ALA A 60 -6.71 -5.55 -12.53
C ALA A 60 -6.48 -6.68 -13.55
N LEU A 61 -5.96 -7.82 -13.12
CA LEU A 61 -5.79 -8.99 -13.99
C LEU A 61 -7.13 -9.57 -14.45
N HIS A 62 -8.16 -9.63 -13.59
CA HIS A 62 -9.50 -10.08 -13.98
C HIS A 62 -10.18 -9.12 -14.96
N ALA A 63 -9.83 -7.83 -14.91
CA ALA A 63 -10.33 -6.81 -15.82
C ALA A 63 -9.54 -6.69 -17.14
N ASP A 64 -8.53 -7.55 -17.37
CA ASP A 64 -7.56 -7.46 -18.47
C ASP A 64 -6.76 -6.13 -18.50
N ASP A 65 -6.69 -5.42 -17.37
CA ASP A 65 -5.88 -4.20 -17.21
C ASP A 65 -4.43 -4.55 -16.83
N LEU A 66 -3.72 -5.13 -17.79
CA LEU A 66 -2.31 -5.50 -17.64
C LEU A 66 -1.37 -4.32 -17.32
N PRO A 67 -1.55 -3.10 -17.90
CA PRO A 67 -0.77 -1.94 -17.52
C PRO A 67 -0.89 -1.61 -16.03
N HIS A 68 -2.12 -1.62 -15.50
CA HIS A 68 -2.37 -1.32 -14.10
C HIS A 68 -1.82 -2.41 -13.17
N ALA A 69 -2.08 -3.68 -13.49
CA ALA A 69 -1.54 -4.81 -12.73
C ALA A 69 0.01 -4.76 -12.65
N ARG A 70 0.68 -4.32 -13.73
CA ARG A 70 2.14 -4.16 -13.74
C ARG A 70 2.61 -3.00 -12.87
N ALA A 71 1.86 -1.90 -12.82
CA ALA A 71 2.16 -0.78 -11.95
C ALA A 71 2.05 -1.21 -10.47
N LEU A 72 0.94 -1.85 -10.09
CA LEU A 72 0.74 -2.38 -8.75
C LEU A 72 1.77 -3.45 -8.35
N TYR A 73 2.20 -4.30 -9.29
CA TYR A 73 3.28 -5.26 -9.02
C TYR A 73 4.61 -4.57 -8.67
N ALA A 74 4.95 -3.46 -9.33
CA ALA A 74 6.15 -2.69 -9.00
C ALA A 74 6.05 -2.07 -7.59
N VAL A 75 4.85 -1.60 -7.22
CA VAL A 75 4.55 -1.13 -5.85
C VAL A 75 4.73 -2.26 -4.86
N LEU A 76 4.10 -3.41 -5.07
CA LEU A 76 4.22 -4.59 -4.21
C LEU A 76 5.67 -5.05 -4.03
N HIS A 77 6.43 -5.11 -5.12
CA HIS A 77 7.83 -5.54 -5.07
C HIS A 77 8.67 -4.61 -4.20
N ARG A 78 8.44 -3.30 -4.30
CA ARG A 78 9.12 -2.32 -3.45
C ARG A 78 8.68 -2.47 -1.99
N PHE A 79 7.38 -2.52 -1.76
CA PHE A 79 6.81 -2.66 -0.43
C PHE A 79 7.36 -3.88 0.32
N VAL A 80 7.43 -5.04 -0.33
CA VAL A 80 7.99 -6.28 0.25
C VAL A 80 9.50 -6.17 0.52
N SER A 81 10.22 -5.43 -0.32
CA SER A 81 11.66 -5.19 -0.11
C SER A 81 11.91 -4.32 1.11
N ASP A 82 11.06 -3.32 1.33
CA ASP A 82 11.19 -2.36 2.43
C ASP A 82 10.58 -2.92 3.74
N HIS A 83 9.54 -3.76 3.62
CA HIS A 83 8.78 -4.38 4.72
C HIS A 83 8.74 -5.92 4.59
N PRO A 84 9.85 -6.64 4.80
CA PRO A 84 9.93 -8.09 4.60
C PRO A 84 9.01 -8.90 5.53
N GLU A 85 8.60 -8.36 6.67
CA GLU A 85 7.62 -8.93 7.59
C GLU A 85 6.22 -9.05 6.97
N SER A 86 5.91 -8.25 5.94
CA SER A 86 4.63 -8.30 5.22
C SER A 86 4.38 -9.64 4.54
N VAL A 87 5.42 -10.37 4.14
CA VAL A 87 5.33 -11.69 3.49
C VAL A 87 5.28 -12.82 4.50
N ARG A 88 5.72 -12.59 5.74
CA ARG A 88 5.78 -13.62 6.77
C ARG A 88 4.41 -13.74 7.44
N GLY A 89 3.60 -14.65 6.90
CA GLY A 89 2.30 -14.99 7.43
C GLY A 89 2.36 -15.77 8.75
N SER A 90 1.43 -15.42 9.64
CA SER A 90 0.77 -16.29 10.63
C SER A 90 1.65 -17.11 11.59
N GLU A 91 2.08 -16.50 12.70
CA GLU A 91 2.08 -17.20 13.99
C GLU A 91 1.32 -16.34 15.00
N GLY A 92 0.13 -16.80 15.35
CA GLY A 92 -0.84 -16.15 16.25
C GLY A 92 -2.22 -16.77 16.10
#